data_AF-A0A845F627-F1
#
_entry.id   AF-A0A845F627-F1
#
_cell.length_a   1.000
_cell.length_b   1.000
_cell.length_c   1.000
_cell.angle_alpha   90.00
_cell.angle_beta   90.00
_cell.angle_gamma   90.00
#
_symmetry.space_group_name_H-M   'P 1'
#
loop_
_entity.id
_entity.type
_entity.pdbx_description
1 polymer ?
#
loop_
_entity_poly.entity_id
_entity_poly.type
_entity_poly.pdbx_seq_one_letter_code
_entity_poly.pdbx_strand_id
1 'polypeptide(L)'
;MVKSNLGDYKLPGGGVDDGERDEEALIREIQEETGFKNCQVKQYVGAVVESHWDVYEPEAVFEMTSHYYICEWPGEKGEQNLDSYEEDQGFTPVWIRTEEAIAHNEKVMDYTKRNLWIQRENYVLNQLLKSTQFF
;
A
#
# COMPACT_ATOMS: atom_id res chain seq x y z
N MET A 1 -5.10 4.94 4.46
CA MET A 1 -4.82 4.45 3.10
C MET A 1 -4.37 5.63 2.25
N VAL A 2 -3.85 5.35 1.05
CA VAL A 2 -3.48 6.35 0.05
C VAL A 2 -4.43 6.20 -1.13
N LYS A 3 -4.93 7.32 -1.66
CA LYS A 3 -5.79 7.39 -2.84
C LYS A 3 -4.98 7.92 -4.03
N SER A 4 -5.11 7.28 -5.19
CA SER A 4 -4.52 7.75 -6.45
C SER A 4 -5.40 8.78 -7.17
N ASN A 5 -4.85 9.45 -8.18
CA ASN A 5 -5.56 10.31 -9.12
C ASN A 5 -6.52 9.54 -10.05
N LEU A 6 -6.34 8.22 -10.18
CA LEU A 6 -7.26 7.31 -10.87
C LEU A 6 -8.41 6.83 -9.97
N GLY A 7 -8.37 7.18 -8.69
CA GLY A 7 -9.46 7.02 -7.74
C GLY A 7 -9.36 5.78 -6.85
N ASP A 8 -8.48 4.83 -7.17
CA ASP A 8 -8.28 3.63 -6.37
C ASP A 8 -7.53 3.92 -5.05
N TYR A 9 -7.62 2.95 -4.15
CA TYR A 9 -7.05 2.98 -2.81
C TYR A 9 -6.00 1.87 -2.65
N LYS A 10 -4.84 2.25 -2.10
CA LYS A 10 -3.79 1.33 -1.66
C LYS A 10 -3.43 1.51 -0.20
N LEU A 11 -2.87 0.47 0.41
CA LEU A 11 -2.11 0.60 1.64
C LEU A 11 -0.82 1.39 1.38
N PRO A 12 -0.37 2.24 2.32
CA PRO A 12 0.91 2.91 2.18
C PRO A 12 2.07 1.91 2.27
N GLY A 13 3.17 2.20 1.59
CA GLY A 13 4.36 1.35 1.55
C GLY A 13 5.10 1.45 0.22
N GLY A 14 6.38 1.06 0.25
CA GLY A 14 7.31 1.11 -0.87
C GLY A 14 8.51 0.19 -0.66
N GLY A 15 9.64 0.54 -1.26
CA GLY A 15 10.85 -0.28 -1.28
C GLY A 15 11.59 -0.29 0.06
N VAL A 16 12.42 -1.32 0.27
CA VAL A 16 13.36 -1.37 1.39
C VAL A 16 14.74 -0.99 0.84
N ASP A 17 15.37 0.03 1.43
CA ASP A 17 16.69 0.50 1.01
C ASP A 17 17.82 -0.38 1.57
N ASP A 18 19.01 -0.27 0.97
CA ASP A 18 20.20 -1.03 1.39
C ASP A 18 20.55 -0.77 2.87
N GLY A 19 20.45 -1.82 3.68
CA GLY A 19 20.72 -1.78 5.11
C GLY A 19 19.54 -1.35 5.99
N GLU A 20 18.38 -1.08 5.38
CA GLU A 20 17.13 -0.75 6.07
C GLU A 20 16.39 -2.03 6.50
N ARG A 21 15.76 -2.00 7.68
CA ARG A 21 14.84 -3.07 8.10
C ARG A 21 13.44 -2.81 7.53
N ASP A 22 12.65 -3.85 7.27
CA ASP A 22 11.26 -3.73 6.80
C ASP A 22 10.41 -2.74 7.64
N GLU A 23 10.58 -2.74 8.96
CA GLU A 23 9.88 -1.83 9.87
C GLU A 23 10.31 -0.37 9.72
N GLU A 24 11.59 -0.14 9.43
CA GLU A 24 12.16 1.21 9.22
C GLU A 24 11.66 1.77 7.89
N ALA A 25 11.74 0.95 6.82
CA ALA A 25 11.19 1.24 5.51
C ALA A 25 9.70 1.57 5.63
N LEU A 26 8.91 0.74 6.31
CA LEU A 26 7.47 0.97 6.46
C LEU A 26 7.16 2.30 7.18
N ILE A 27 7.89 2.65 8.23
CA ILE A 27 7.69 3.93 8.94
C ILE A 27 8.03 5.12 8.03
N ARG A 28 9.15 5.02 7.29
CA ARG A 28 9.57 6.03 6.32
C ARG A 28 8.51 6.23 5.23
N GLU A 29 8.10 5.15 4.58
CA GLU A 29 7.11 5.14 3.50
C GLU A 29 5.75 5.67 3.96
N ILE A 30 5.28 5.26 5.15
CA ILE A 30 4.06 5.85 5.72
C ILE A 30 4.22 7.37 5.87
N GLN A 31 5.35 7.84 6.38
CA GLN A 31 5.58 9.27 6.55
C GLN A 31 5.65 10.00 5.21
N GLU A 32 6.35 9.45 4.21
CA GLU A 32 6.50 10.00 2.87
C GLU A 32 5.15 10.10 2.16
N GLU A 33 4.43 8.98 2.06
CA GLU A 33 3.18 8.91 1.30
C GLU A 33 2.00 9.58 2.00
N THR A 34 2.02 9.74 3.32
CA THR A 34 0.83 10.22 4.08
C THR A 34 1.07 11.45 4.95
N GLY A 35 2.33 11.79 5.24
CA GLY A 35 2.71 12.77 6.24
C GLY A 35 2.45 12.33 7.68
N PHE A 36 2.05 11.08 7.94
CA PHE A 36 1.82 10.58 9.30
C PHE A 36 3.14 10.27 9.99
N LYS A 37 3.45 11.08 11.02
CA LYS A 37 4.71 10.99 11.77
C LYS A 37 4.57 10.08 12.98
N ASN A 38 5.70 9.54 13.42
CA ASN A 38 5.82 8.75 14.65
C ASN A 38 4.89 7.52 14.69
N CYS A 39 4.62 6.94 13.51
CA CYS A 39 3.94 5.66 13.39
C CYS A 39 4.75 4.55 14.07
N GLN A 40 4.06 3.62 14.71
CA GLN A 40 4.66 2.50 15.43
C GLN A 40 4.22 1.20 14.79
N VAL A 41 5.19 0.38 14.36
CA VAL A 41 4.93 -0.98 13.91
C VAL A 41 4.61 -1.85 15.13
N LYS A 42 3.47 -2.55 15.12
CA LYS A 42 2.98 -3.33 16.26
C LYS A 42 3.10 -4.82 16.03
N GLN A 43 2.65 -5.28 14.87
CA GLN A 43 2.50 -6.70 14.59
C GLN A 43 2.71 -6.99 13.11
N TYR A 44 3.52 -8.00 12.81
CA TYR A 44 3.59 -8.59 11.48
C TYR A 44 2.34 -9.42 11.19
N VAL A 45 1.72 -9.18 10.03
CA VAL A 45 0.47 -9.85 9.60
C VAL A 45 0.77 -10.99 8.64
N GLY A 46 1.70 -10.79 7.71
CA GLY A 46 2.02 -11.75 6.68
C GLY A 46 2.66 -11.10 5.46
N ALA A 47 2.85 -11.87 4.40
CA ALA A 47 3.37 -11.39 3.14
C ALA A 47 2.56 -11.91 1.94
N VAL A 48 2.60 -11.14 0.85
CA VAL A 48 2.09 -11.55 -0.46
C VAL A 48 3.26 -11.55 -1.44
N VAL A 49 3.35 -12.60 -2.25
CA VAL A 49 4.32 -12.69 -3.34
C VAL A 49 3.56 -12.52 -4.65
N GLU A 50 3.99 -11.56 -5.45
CA GLU A 50 3.51 -11.31 -6.81
C GLU A 50 4.61 -11.69 -7.79
N SER A 51 4.27 -12.49 -8.80
CA SER A 51 5.19 -12.84 -9.89
C SER A 51 4.47 -12.70 -11.22
N HIS A 52 5.05 -11.94 -12.15
CA HIS A 52 4.54 -11.81 -13.52
C HIS A 52 5.67 -11.54 -14.50
N TRP A 53 5.40 -11.65 -15.81
CA TRP A 53 6.37 -11.23 -16.83
C TRP A 53 6.68 -9.74 -16.68
N ASP A 54 7.96 -9.38 -16.71
CA ASP A 54 8.37 -8.00 -16.53
C ASP A 54 7.85 -7.13 -17.70
N VAL A 55 7.33 -5.94 -17.35
CA VAL A 55 6.69 -5.03 -18.31
C VAL A 55 7.73 -4.26 -19.13
N TYR A 56 8.95 -4.14 -18.61
CA TYR A 56 10.09 -3.45 -19.21
C TYR A 56 11.08 -4.43 -19.86
N GLU A 57 11.19 -5.64 -19.31
CA GLU A 57 12.11 -6.68 -19.78
C GLU A 57 11.35 -7.95 -20.19
N PRO A 58 11.00 -8.13 -21.49
CA PRO A 58 10.09 -9.20 -21.94
C PRO A 58 10.53 -10.64 -21.64
N GLU A 59 11.82 -10.86 -21.34
CA GLU A 59 12.39 -12.17 -20.99
C GLU A 59 12.61 -12.35 -19.48
N ALA A 60 12.35 -11.32 -18.68
CA ALA A 60 12.49 -11.35 -17.23
C ALA A 60 11.15 -11.61 -16.54
N VAL A 61 11.24 -12.16 -15.33
CA VAL A 61 10.12 -12.28 -14.40
C VAL A 61 10.29 -11.20 -13.35
N PHE A 62 9.30 -10.33 -13.22
CA PHE A 62 9.17 -9.45 -12.08
C PHE A 62 8.65 -10.28 -10.90
N GLU A 63 9.32 -10.17 -9.76
CA GLU A 63 8.88 -10.77 -8.50
C GLU A 63 8.98 -9.73 -7.38
N MET A 64 7.90 -9.60 -6.62
CA MET A 64 7.83 -8.70 -5.46
C MET A 64 7.24 -9.45 -4.28
N THR A 65 7.90 -9.34 -3.12
CA THR A 65 7.35 -9.80 -1.84
C THR A 65 6.96 -8.58 -1.01
N SER A 66 5.67 -8.38 -0.78
CA SER A 66 5.14 -7.30 0.05
C SER A 66 4.87 -7.80 1.46
N HIS A 67 5.53 -7.21 2.46
CA HIS A 67 5.36 -7.53 3.87
C HIS A 67 4.35 -6.57 4.52
N TYR A 68 3.38 -7.11 5.26
CA TYR A 68 2.29 -6.34 5.85
C TYR A 68 2.35 -6.35 7.37
N TYR A 69 2.11 -5.18 7.96
CA TYR A 69 2.16 -4.95 9.40
C TYR A 69 0.96 -4.14 9.87
N ILE A 70 0.50 -4.39 11.10
CA ILE A 70 -0.39 -3.49 11.83
C ILE A 70 0.45 -2.38 12.44
N CYS A 71 0.06 -1.14 12.17
CA CYS A 71 0.69 0.06 12.69
C CYS A 71 -0.28 0.88 13.54
N GLU A 72 0.27 1.61 14.50
CA GLU A 72 -0.46 2.56 15.33
C GLU A 72 0.10 3.96 15.09
N TRP A 73 -0.78 4.94 14.88
CA TRP A 73 -0.40 6.33 14.66
C TRP A 73 -0.88 7.21 15.81
N PRO A 74 0.01 7.95 16.49
CA PRO A 74 -0.37 8.78 17.65
C PRO A 74 -1.14 10.06 17.28
N GLY A 75 -1.39 10.32 15.99
CA GLY A 75 -2.14 11.49 15.53
C GLY A 75 -1.28 12.68 15.09
N GLU A 76 0.05 12.54 15.02
CA GLU A 76 0.94 13.60 14.55
C GLU A 76 0.99 13.64 13.02
N LYS A 77 0.45 14.71 12.43
CA LYS A 77 0.44 14.92 10.98
C LYS A 77 1.44 16.01 10.58
N GLY A 78 2.33 15.67 9.66
CA GLY A 78 3.19 16.58 8.93
C GLY A 78 2.79 16.69 7.46
N GLU A 79 3.76 17.07 6.64
CA GLU A 79 3.65 17.16 5.18
C GLU A 79 4.03 15.83 4.53
N GLN A 80 3.39 15.51 3.40
CA GLN A 80 3.80 14.41 2.53
C GLN A 80 5.14 14.76 1.86
N ASN A 81 5.94 13.74 1.56
CA ASN A 81 7.18 13.85 0.80
C ASN A 81 7.19 12.72 -0.23
N LEU A 82 6.45 12.94 -1.31
CA LEU A 82 6.24 11.95 -2.37
C LEU A 82 7.46 11.89 -3.30
N ASP A 83 7.74 10.72 -3.84
CA ASP A 83 8.66 10.61 -4.97
C ASP A 83 7.99 11.07 -6.28
N SER A 84 8.77 11.15 -7.37
CA SER A 84 8.23 11.59 -8.67
C SER A 84 7.11 10.70 -9.22
N TYR A 85 7.16 9.39 -8.96
CA TYR A 85 6.15 8.46 -9.42
C TYR A 85 4.85 8.61 -8.63
N GLU A 86 4.95 8.77 -7.31
CA GLU A 86 3.83 8.97 -6.40
C GLU A 86 3.14 10.33 -6.61
N GLU A 87 3.91 11.38 -6.88
CA GLU A 87 3.39 12.67 -7.32
C GLU A 87 2.60 12.54 -8.62
N ASP A 88 3.14 11.81 -9.61
CA ASP A 88 2.47 11.53 -10.88
C ASP A 88 1.19 10.71 -10.69
N GLN A 89 1.15 9.82 -9.69
CA GLN A 89 -0.05 9.11 -9.28
C GLN A 89 -1.00 9.95 -8.42
N GLY A 90 -0.63 11.16 -8.01
CA GLY A 90 -1.45 12.06 -7.19
C GLY A 90 -1.83 11.48 -5.83
N PHE A 91 -0.90 10.78 -5.19
CA PHE A 91 -1.12 10.11 -3.92
C PHE A 91 -1.60 11.08 -2.82
N THR A 92 -2.76 10.77 -2.24
CA THR A 92 -3.37 11.55 -1.16
C THR A 92 -3.81 10.68 0.01
N PRO A 93 -3.44 11.02 1.27
CA PRO A 93 -3.79 10.22 2.43
C PRO A 93 -5.27 10.38 2.77
N VAL A 94 -5.91 9.25 3.02
CA VAL A 94 -7.34 9.16 3.33
C VAL A 94 -7.60 8.16 4.46
N TRP A 95 -8.55 8.54 5.32
CA TRP A 95 -9.19 7.63 6.26
C TRP A 95 -10.46 7.10 5.60
N ILE A 96 -10.48 5.80 5.34
CA ILE A 96 -11.59 5.09 4.70
C ILE A 96 -11.75 3.72 5.35
N ARG A 97 -12.99 3.23 5.41
CA ARG A 97 -13.24 1.87 5.89
C ARG A 97 -12.74 0.85 4.87
N THR A 98 -12.22 -0.27 5.37
CA THR A 98 -11.69 -1.36 4.53
C THR A 98 -12.73 -1.85 3.52
N GLU A 99 -13.98 -2.02 3.94
CA GLU A 99 -15.07 -2.48 3.06
C GLU A 99 -15.40 -1.44 1.96
N GLU A 100 -15.34 -0.15 2.29
CA GLU A 100 -15.58 0.93 1.34
C GLU A 100 -14.45 1.05 0.32
N ALA A 101 -13.20 0.87 0.75
CA ALA A 101 -12.03 0.85 -0.12
C ALA A 101 -12.11 -0.31 -1.13
N ILE A 102 -12.39 -1.53 -0.68
CA ILE A 102 -12.57 -2.70 -1.54
C ILE A 102 -13.68 -2.45 -2.58
N ALA A 103 -14.86 -2.02 -2.11
CA ALA A 103 -16.02 -1.81 -2.98
C ALA A 103 -15.79 -0.68 -3.99
N HIS A 104 -14.97 0.33 -3.67
CA HIS A 104 -14.59 1.37 -4.62
C HIS A 104 -13.57 0.84 -5.64
N ASN A 105 -12.52 0.17 -5.16
CA ASN A 105 -11.48 -0.44 -5.98
C ASN A 105 -12.06 -1.38 -7.05
N GLU A 106 -13.05 -2.20 -6.69
CA GLU A 106 -13.77 -3.07 -7.63
C GLU A 106 -14.48 -2.29 -8.75
N LYS A 107 -15.03 -1.11 -8.45
CA LYS A 107 -15.73 -0.28 -9.44
C LYS A 107 -14.77 0.40 -10.42
N VAL A 108 -13.58 0.77 -9.95
CA VAL A 108 -12.60 1.46 -10.79
C VAL A 108 -11.71 0.51 -11.56
N MET A 109 -11.62 -0.78 -11.15
CA MET A 109 -10.76 -1.82 -11.75
C MET A 109 -10.92 -1.97 -13.28
N ASP A 110 -12.14 -1.83 -13.81
CA ASP A 110 -12.41 -1.93 -15.26
C ASP A 110 -11.87 -0.73 -16.04
N TYR A 111 -11.82 0.45 -15.41
CA TYR A 111 -11.34 1.70 -16.00
C TYR A 111 -9.82 1.87 -15.83
N THR A 112 -9.26 1.28 -14.78
CA THR A 112 -7.87 1.42 -14.37
C THR A 112 -7.04 0.20 -14.75
N LYS A 113 -7.26 -0.40 -15.95
CA LYS A 113 -6.51 -1.57 -16.49
C LYS A 113 -4.97 -1.51 -16.41
N ARG A 114 -4.39 -0.41 -15.94
CA ARG A 114 -2.97 -0.16 -15.70
C ARG A 114 -2.54 -0.22 -14.23
N ASN A 115 -3.45 -0.28 -13.25
CA ASN A 115 -3.08 -0.29 -11.83
C ASN A 115 -2.89 -1.72 -11.35
N LEU A 116 -1.64 -2.16 -11.47
CA LEU A 116 -1.19 -3.52 -11.15
C LEU A 116 -1.49 -3.90 -9.69
N TRP A 117 -1.56 -2.93 -8.78
CA TRP A 117 -1.73 -3.20 -7.34
C TRP A 117 -3.17 -3.48 -6.91
N ILE A 118 -4.22 -3.07 -7.64
CA ILE A 118 -5.61 -3.13 -7.11
C ILE A 118 -6.00 -4.58 -6.75
N GLN A 119 -5.55 -5.55 -7.54
CA GLN A 119 -5.81 -6.97 -7.25
C GLN A 119 -5.18 -7.41 -5.93
N ARG A 120 -3.90 -7.07 -5.71
CA ARG A 120 -3.21 -7.34 -4.44
C ARG A 120 -3.86 -6.60 -3.28
N GLU A 121 -4.11 -5.30 -3.43
CA GLU A 121 -4.69 -4.49 -2.36
C GLU A 121 -6.05 -5.07 -1.94
N ASN A 122 -6.94 -5.36 -2.89
CA ASN A 122 -8.23 -5.97 -2.56
C ASN A 122 -8.08 -7.36 -1.95
N TYR A 123 -7.10 -8.17 -2.40
CA TYR A 123 -6.82 -9.46 -1.79
C TYR A 123 -6.45 -9.30 -0.31
N VAL A 124 -5.48 -8.44 0.00
CA VAL A 124 -4.98 -8.20 1.37
C VAL A 124 -6.08 -7.65 2.26
N LEU A 125 -6.81 -6.63 1.80
CA LEU A 125 -7.91 -6.02 2.55
C LEU A 125 -9.01 -7.04 2.86
N ASN A 126 -9.33 -7.95 1.93
CA ASN A 126 -10.26 -9.05 2.19
C ASN A 126 -9.73 -10.05 3.23
N GLN A 127 -8.43 -10.34 3.26
CA GLN A 127 -7.85 -11.18 4.32
C GLN A 127 -7.96 -10.51 5.69
N LEU A 128 -7.71 -9.19 5.78
CA LEU A 128 -7.83 -8.42 7.02
C LEU A 128 -9.26 -8.42 7.58
N LEU A 129 -10.27 -8.34 6.70
CA LEU A 129 -11.68 -8.43 7.12
C LEU A 129 -12.03 -9.82 7.69
N LYS A 130 -11.47 -10.89 7.11
CA LYS A 130 -11.69 -12.26 7.60
C LYS A 130 -11.01 -12.50 8.94
N SER A 131 -9.81 -11.97 9.15
CA SER A 131 -9.09 -12.14 10.42
C SER A 131 -9.72 -11.38 11.58
N THR A 132 -10.44 -10.29 11.30
CA THR A 132 -11.10 -9.46 12.33
C THR A 132 -12.43 -10.05 12.81
N GLN A 133 -12.98 -11.06 12.13
CA GLN A 133 -14.23 -11.74 12.54
C GLN A 133 -14.05 -12.80 13.64
N PHE A 134 -12.81 -13.03 14.12
CA PHE A 134 -12.50 -14.07 15.10
C PHE A 134 -12.13 -13.56 16.50
N PHE A 135 -12.44 -12.30 16.83
CA PHE A 135 -12.29 -11.71 18.16
C PHE A 135 -13.63 -11.30 18.76
#